data_AF-A0A2E7SRH4-F1
#
_entry.id   AF-A0A2E7SRH4-F1
#
_cell.length_a   1.000
_cell.length_b   1.000
_cell.length_c   1.000
_cell.angle_alpha   90.00
_cell.angle_beta   90.00
_cell.angle_gamma   90.00
#
_symmetry.space_group_name_H-M   'P 1'
#
loop_
_entity.id
_entity.type
_entity.pdbx_description
1 polymer ?
#
loop_
_entity_poly.entity_id
_entity_poly.type
_entity_poly.pdbx_seq_one_letter_code
_entity_poly.pdbx_strand_id
1 'polypeptide(L)'
;MWILREMGLDPRPVDMGPDLGKMLDRCDGALLIGDRALDEAARHPELIRMDLGQAWKELTGFPMIFAVYAARRDAPNSVLNEVHKLFLNQLYSFENSTIVRNKVIEATSKRSGFSQERIDKYFGEVINRLDDNGDAGLRHFLTEVCNVKEYQMLQH
;
A
#
# COMPACT_ATOMS: atom_id res chain seq x y z
N MET A 1 6.56 6.34 -15.68
CA MET A 1 5.61 5.84 -14.66
C MET A 1 4.44 5.17 -15.37
N TRP A 2 4.02 3.96 -14.99
CA TRP A 2 3.05 3.16 -15.79
C TRP A 2 1.68 3.85 -15.93
N ILE A 3 1.02 4.20 -14.82
CA ILE A 3 -0.31 4.86 -14.82
C ILE A 3 -0.32 6.10 -15.71
N LEU A 4 0.69 6.97 -15.57
CA LEU A 4 0.77 8.21 -16.35
C LEU A 4 0.94 7.94 -17.85
N ARG A 5 1.67 6.89 -18.24
CA ARG A 5 1.80 6.50 -19.65
C ARG A 5 0.48 5.98 -20.22
N GLU A 6 -0.28 5.20 -19.46
CA GLU A 6 -1.64 4.77 -19.86
C GLU A 6 -2.58 5.98 -20.06
N MET A 7 -2.33 7.08 -19.36
CA MET A 7 -3.04 8.35 -19.54
C MET A 7 -2.46 9.22 -20.67
N GLY A 8 -1.47 8.74 -21.42
CA GLY A 8 -0.81 9.50 -22.49
C GLY A 8 0.14 10.61 -22.00
N LEU A 9 0.58 10.55 -20.74
CA LEU A 9 1.47 11.52 -20.11
C LEU A 9 2.88 10.95 -19.96
N ASP A 10 3.89 11.79 -20.19
CA ASP A 10 5.31 11.42 -20.04
C ASP A 10 6.11 12.46 -19.24
N PRO A 11 5.79 12.67 -17.94
CA PRO A 11 6.54 13.60 -17.12
C PRO A 11 7.92 13.05 -16.77
N ARG A 12 8.92 13.92 -16.80
CA ARG A 12 10.29 13.59 -16.39
C ARG A 12 10.36 13.40 -14.86
N PRO A 13 10.71 12.20 -14.36
CA PRO A 13 10.86 11.98 -12.91
C PRO A 13 12.11 12.71 -12.38
N VAL A 14 11.99 13.24 -11.16
CA VAL A 14 13.10 13.86 -10.43
C VAL A 14 13.08 13.30 -9.00
N ASP A 15 14.12 12.56 -8.63
CA ASP A 15 14.23 12.01 -7.28
C ASP A 15 14.54 13.13 -6.27
N MET A 16 13.72 13.20 -5.22
CA MET A 16 13.81 14.21 -4.17
C MET A 16 13.43 13.58 -2.83
N GLY A 17 13.91 14.18 -1.73
CA GLY A 17 13.37 13.84 -0.41
C GLY A 17 11.88 14.15 -0.32
N PRO A 18 11.09 13.44 0.50
CA PRO A 18 9.63 13.60 0.51
C PRO A 18 9.19 14.83 1.31
N ASP A 19 9.52 16.01 0.81
CA ASP A 19 9.17 17.34 1.34
C ASP A 19 8.32 18.04 0.28
N LEU A 20 7.02 18.14 0.51
CA LEU A 20 6.07 18.57 -0.52
C LEU A 20 6.40 19.96 -1.06
N GLY A 21 6.73 20.91 -0.18
CA GLY A 21 7.08 22.27 -0.57
C GLY A 21 8.29 22.29 -1.50
N LYS A 22 9.39 21.64 -1.09
CA LYS A 22 10.61 21.58 -1.93
C LYS A 22 10.40 20.83 -3.24
N MET A 23 9.52 19.81 -3.24
CA MET A 23 9.18 19.07 -4.45
C MET A 23 8.43 19.98 -5.44
N LEU A 24 7.44 20.73 -4.97
CA LEU A 24 6.63 21.63 -5.80
C LEU A 24 7.36 22.92 -6.20
N ASP A 25 8.37 23.36 -5.43
CA ASP A 25 9.25 24.47 -5.84
C ASP A 25 10.08 24.10 -7.09
N ARG A 26 10.31 22.80 -7.33
CA ARG A 26 11.16 22.31 -8.42
C ARG A 26 10.40 21.60 -9.54
N CYS A 27 9.23 21.03 -9.24
CA CYS A 27 8.48 20.16 -10.14
C CYS A 27 7.00 20.56 -10.15
N ASP A 28 6.32 20.30 -11.28
CA ASP A 28 4.89 20.61 -11.42
C ASP A 28 3.97 19.66 -10.62
N GLY A 29 4.52 18.56 -10.11
CA GLY A 29 3.81 17.57 -9.31
C GLY A 29 4.73 16.81 -8.37
N ALA A 30 4.15 16.30 -7.28
CA ALA A 30 4.85 15.54 -6.26
C ALA A 30 4.15 14.20 -6.02
N LEU A 31 4.93 13.11 -6.00
CA LEU A 31 4.46 11.79 -5.60
C LEU A 31 4.91 11.52 -4.16
N LEU A 32 3.95 11.31 -3.26
CA LEU A 32 4.19 10.97 -1.86
C LEU A 32 3.54 9.62 -1.54
N ILE A 33 4.15 8.89 -0.60
CA ILE A 33 3.63 7.63 -0.06
C ILE A 33 3.74 7.61 1.47
N GLY A 34 3.01 6.70 2.11
CA GLY A 34 3.04 6.49 3.56
C GLY A 34 2.47 7.67 4.36
N ASP A 35 2.91 7.79 5.61
CA ASP A 35 2.38 8.79 6.56
C ASP A 35 2.47 10.22 6.02
N ARG A 36 3.54 10.57 5.30
CA ARG A 36 3.68 11.90 4.69
C ARG A 36 2.59 12.21 3.67
N ALA A 37 2.18 11.23 2.86
CA ALA A 37 1.08 11.43 1.92
C ALA A 37 -0.23 11.73 2.66
N LEU A 38 -0.50 11.01 3.75
CA LEU A 38 -1.70 11.21 4.57
C LEU A 38 -1.70 12.59 5.25
N ASP A 39 -0.54 13.00 5.75
CA ASP A 39 -0.29 14.28 6.41
C ASP A 39 -0.51 15.46 5.45
N GLU A 40 0.17 15.43 4.30
CA GLU A 40 0.07 16.50 3.32
C GLU A 40 -1.32 16.54 2.66
N ALA A 41 -1.95 15.38 2.43
CA ALA A 41 -3.33 15.32 1.94
C ALA A 41 -4.33 15.95 2.93
N ALA A 42 -4.08 15.86 4.24
CA ALA A 42 -4.92 16.48 5.25
C ALA A 42 -4.70 18.00 5.34
N ARG A 43 -3.45 18.47 5.17
CA ARG A 43 -3.11 19.91 5.24
C ARG A 43 -3.41 20.66 3.95
N HIS A 44 -3.24 20.00 2.81
CA HIS A 44 -3.35 20.57 1.47
C HIS A 44 -4.26 19.73 0.56
N PRO A 45 -5.54 19.50 0.94
CA PRO A 45 -6.46 18.69 0.15
C PRO A 45 -6.66 19.20 -1.29
N GLU A 46 -6.49 20.51 -1.51
CA GLU A 46 -6.56 21.17 -2.82
C GLU A 46 -5.44 20.77 -3.79
N LEU A 47 -4.31 20.30 -3.26
CA LEU A 47 -3.16 19.85 -4.05
C LEU A 47 -3.26 18.37 -4.45
N ILE A 48 -4.23 17.63 -3.90
CA ILE A 48 -4.48 16.25 -4.30
C ILE A 48 -5.03 16.26 -5.73
N ARG A 49 -4.29 15.64 -6.65
CA ARG A 49 -4.70 15.50 -8.05
C ARG A 49 -5.08 14.07 -8.43
N MET A 50 -4.50 13.08 -7.75
CA MET A 50 -4.70 11.68 -8.11
C MET A 50 -4.38 10.79 -6.90
N ASP A 51 -5.27 9.84 -6.61
CA ASP A 51 -5.00 8.69 -5.77
C ASP A 51 -4.55 7.53 -6.68
N LEU A 52 -3.35 6.97 -6.43
CA LEU A 52 -2.80 5.91 -7.28
C LEU A 52 -3.56 4.58 -7.17
N GLY A 53 -4.12 4.27 -6.01
CA GLY A 53 -4.94 3.08 -5.84
C GLY A 53 -6.26 3.20 -6.59
N GLN A 54 -6.88 4.37 -6.55
CA GLN A 54 -8.07 4.68 -7.34
C GLN A 54 -7.77 4.67 -8.84
N ALA A 55 -6.75 5.39 -9.30
CA ALA A 55 -6.37 5.45 -10.72
C ALA A 55 -6.05 4.06 -11.28
N TRP A 56 -5.34 3.22 -10.50
CA TRP A 56 -5.10 1.83 -10.86
C TRP A 56 -6.41 1.04 -11.01
N LYS A 57 -7.34 1.19 -10.05
CA LYS A 57 -8.64 0.51 -10.08
C LYS A 57 -9.48 0.93 -11.28
N GLU A 58 -9.45 2.21 -11.64
CA GLU A 58 -10.17 2.75 -12.80
C GLU A 58 -9.59 2.22 -14.13
N LEU A 59 -8.27 2.15 -14.24
CA LEU A 59 -7.59 1.66 -15.45
C LEU A 59 -7.71 0.15 -15.63
N THR A 60 -7.56 -0.62 -14.55
CA THR A 60 -7.39 -2.09 -14.62
C THR A 60 -8.61 -2.87 -14.19
N GLY A 61 -9.51 -2.25 -13.43
CA GLY A 61 -10.59 -2.94 -12.74
C GLY A 61 -10.16 -3.73 -11.49
N PHE A 62 -8.87 -3.77 -11.13
CA PHE A 62 -8.35 -4.53 -9.99
C PHE A 62 -7.94 -3.63 -8.82
N PRO A 63 -7.97 -4.12 -7.55
CA PRO A 63 -7.34 -3.40 -6.45
C PRO A 63 -5.80 -3.33 -6.65
N MET A 64 -5.18 -2.25 -6.17
CA MET A 64 -3.72 -2.11 -6.17
C MET A 64 -3.13 -2.81 -4.94
N ILE A 65 -2.11 -3.67 -5.14
CA ILE A 65 -1.38 -4.32 -4.05
C ILE A 65 -0.05 -3.59 -3.84
N PHE A 66 0.05 -2.81 -2.75
CA PHE A 66 1.23 -2.01 -2.44
C PHE A 66 2.36 -2.79 -1.77
N ALA A 67 2.02 -3.85 -1.02
CA ALA A 67 3.01 -4.64 -0.28
C ALA A 67 2.51 -6.07 -0.04
N VAL A 68 3.47 -6.98 0.07
CA VAL A 68 3.27 -8.37 0.49
C VAL A 68 4.34 -8.76 1.50
N TYR A 69 4.02 -9.72 2.38
CA TYR A 69 5.05 -10.43 3.14
C TYR A 69 5.65 -11.51 2.26
N ALA A 70 6.95 -11.43 2.02
CA ALA A 70 7.69 -12.41 1.23
C ALA A 70 8.80 -13.06 2.07
N ALA A 71 9.07 -14.34 1.79
CA ALA A 71 10.18 -15.07 2.38
C ALA A 71 11.06 -15.66 1.27
N ARG A 72 12.32 -15.95 1.61
CA ARG A 72 13.21 -16.66 0.68
C ARG A 72 12.70 -18.08 0.46
N ARG A 73 12.87 -18.58 -0.77
CA ARG A 73 12.45 -19.94 -1.17
C ARG A 73 13.14 -21.04 -0.35
N ASP A 74 14.34 -20.79 0.16
CA ASP A 74 15.13 -21.73 0.97
C ASP A 74 14.90 -21.61 2.48
N ALA A 75 13.93 -20.79 2.91
CA ALA A 75 13.57 -20.69 4.31
C ALA A 75 12.92 -22.00 4.81
N PRO A 76 13.20 -22.45 6.06
CA PRO A 76 12.65 -23.69 6.58
C PRO A 76 11.12 -23.66 6.66
N ASN A 77 10.45 -24.67 6.07
CA ASN A 77 8.98 -24.77 6.07
C ASN A 77 8.36 -24.74 7.47
N SER A 78 9.03 -25.32 8.48
CA SER A 78 8.57 -25.28 9.88
C SER A 78 8.46 -23.84 10.40
N VAL A 79 9.48 -23.02 10.14
CA VAL A 79 9.52 -21.61 10.53
C VAL A 79 8.48 -20.80 9.74
N LEU A 80 8.36 -21.04 8.43
CA LEU A 80 7.36 -20.36 7.59
C LEU A 80 5.93 -20.64 8.09
N ASN A 81 5.62 -21.89 8.42
CA ASN A 81 4.30 -22.27 8.94
C ASN A 81 4.00 -21.61 10.29
N GLU A 82 4.99 -21.48 11.17
CA GLU A 82 4.84 -20.80 12.45
C GLU A 82 4.58 -19.31 12.27
N VAL A 83 5.41 -18.63 11.47
CA VAL A 83 5.26 -17.20 11.17
C VAL A 83 3.94 -16.91 10.46
N HIS A 84 3.54 -17.76 9.51
CA HIS A 84 2.27 -17.63 8.81
C HIS A 84 1.08 -17.72 9.77
N LYS A 85 1.07 -18.73 10.66
CA LYS A 85 0.05 -18.85 11.71
C LYS A 85 0.03 -17.64 12.65
N LEU A 86 1.21 -17.13 13.04
CA LEU A 86 1.31 -15.95 13.87
C LEU A 86 0.68 -14.72 13.19
N PHE A 87 1.00 -14.47 11.92
CA PHE A 87 0.42 -13.34 11.18
C PHE A 87 -1.09 -13.45 11.02
N LEU A 88 -1.60 -14.64 10.70
CA LEU A 88 -3.05 -14.87 10.62
C LEU A 88 -3.75 -14.65 11.97
N ASN A 89 -3.16 -15.13 13.07
CA ASN A 89 -3.71 -14.91 14.41
C ASN A 89 -3.70 -13.42 14.80
N GLN A 90 -2.64 -12.69 14.46
CA GLN A 90 -2.56 -11.26 14.74
C GLN A 90 -3.58 -10.46 13.91
N LEU A 91 -3.71 -10.78 12.63
CA LEU A 91 -4.70 -10.15 11.76
C LEU A 91 -6.13 -10.43 12.24
N TYR A 92 -6.44 -11.71 12.51
CA TYR A 92 -7.73 -12.10 13.08
C TYR A 92 -8.04 -11.36 14.38
N SER A 93 -7.06 -11.27 15.28
CA SER A 93 -7.21 -10.56 16.55
C SER A 93 -7.46 -9.07 16.34
N PHE A 94 -6.77 -8.44 15.39
CA PHE A 94 -6.98 -7.03 15.05
C PHE A 94 -8.37 -6.76 14.48
N GLU A 95 -8.89 -7.67 13.65
CA GLU A 95 -10.21 -7.54 13.02
C GLU A 95 -11.36 -7.84 13.99
N ASN A 96 -11.19 -8.79 14.92
CA ASN A 96 -12.29 -9.34 15.73
C ASN A 96 -12.24 -8.95 17.22
N SER A 97 -11.19 -8.27 17.69
CA SER A 97 -11.10 -7.80 19.07
C SER A 97 -10.97 -6.29 19.14
N THR A 98 -12.01 -5.63 19.66
CA THR A 98 -11.99 -4.17 19.92
C THR A 98 -10.83 -3.77 20.84
N ILE A 99 -10.46 -4.62 21.80
CA ILE A 99 -9.34 -4.36 22.72
C ILE A 99 -8.02 -4.34 21.95
N VAL A 100 -7.78 -5.32 21.07
CA VAL A 100 -6.55 -5.38 20.26
C VAL A 100 -6.54 -4.23 19.25
N ARG A 101 -7.65 -3.99 18.55
CA ARG A 101 -7.78 -2.89 17.60
C ARG A 101 -7.44 -1.53 18.24
N ASN A 102 -8.04 -1.22 19.38
CA ASN A 102 -7.81 0.04 20.08
C ASN A 102 -6.35 0.21 20.52
N LYS A 103 -5.71 -0.87 20.99
CA LYS A 103 -4.27 -0.84 21.32
C LYS A 103 -3.39 -0.54 20.10
N VAL A 104 -3.70 -1.13 18.96
CA VAL A 104 -2.96 -0.89 17.71
C VAL A 104 -3.17 0.55 17.22
N ILE A 105 -4.40 1.06 17.28
CA ILE A 105 -4.72 2.45 16.93
C ILE A 105 -3.96 3.43 17.85
N GLU A 106 -4.01 3.21 19.16
CA GLU A 106 -3.31 4.06 20.13
C GLU A 106 -1.79 4.07 19.91
N ALA A 107 -1.19 2.90 19.74
CA ALA A 107 0.25 2.78 19.51
C ALA A 107 0.66 3.44 18.18
N THR A 108 -0.14 3.29 17.13
CA THR A 108 0.12 3.88 15.82
C THR A 108 -0.01 5.39 15.88
N SER A 109 -1.10 5.90 16.48
CA SER A 109 -1.34 7.34 16.70
C SER A 109 -0.18 8.01 17.45
N LYS A 110 0.34 7.38 18.51
CA LYS A 110 1.50 7.89 19.25
C LYS A 110 2.77 7.97 18.41
N ARG A 111 2.98 7.02 17.49
CA ARG A 111 4.19 6.94 16.66
C ARG A 111 4.12 7.87 15.45
N SER A 112 2.97 7.98 14.80
CA SER A 112 2.79 8.77 13.58
C SER A 112 2.43 10.22 13.84
N GLY A 113 1.87 10.54 15.01
CA GLY A 113 1.37 11.88 15.35
C GLY A 113 -0.06 12.15 14.88
N PHE A 114 -0.69 11.23 14.16
CA PHE A 114 -2.09 11.34 13.74
C PHE A 114 -3.06 11.10 14.90
N SER A 115 -4.25 11.70 14.84
CA SER A 115 -5.33 11.38 15.78
C SER A 115 -5.77 9.91 15.66
N GLN A 116 -6.26 9.34 16.76
CA GLN A 116 -6.79 7.97 16.75
C GLN A 116 -7.94 7.81 15.74
N GLU A 117 -8.80 8.83 15.60
CA GLU A 117 -9.88 8.86 14.61
C GLU A 117 -9.34 8.74 13.17
N ARG A 118 -8.27 9.48 12.85
CA ARG A 118 -7.65 9.40 11.52
C ARG A 118 -7.04 8.02 11.26
N ILE A 119 -6.37 7.43 12.26
CA ILE A 119 -5.79 6.09 12.15
C ILE A 119 -6.87 5.02 12.00
N ASP A 120 -7.97 5.11 12.76
CA ASP A 120 -9.08 4.17 12.67
C ASP A 120 -9.71 4.20 11.27
N LYS A 121 -9.95 5.40 10.73
CA LYS A 121 -10.41 5.59 9.36
C LYS A 121 -9.45 4.99 8.34
N TYR A 122 -8.15 5.28 8.45
CA TYR A 122 -7.12 4.75 7.55
C TYR A 122 -7.09 3.21 7.56
N PHE A 123 -7.15 2.59 8.74
CA PHE A 123 -7.21 1.12 8.82
C PHE A 123 -8.52 0.53 8.29
N GLY A 124 -9.58 1.33 8.16
CA GLY A 124 -10.81 0.93 7.46
C GLY A 124 -10.71 1.02 5.93
N GLU A 125 -9.79 1.84 5.41
CA GLU A 125 -9.56 2.02 3.97
C GLU A 125 -8.61 0.97 3.39
N VAL A 126 -7.76 0.36 4.22
CA VAL A 126 -6.75 -0.63 3.81
C VAL A 126 -7.27 -2.06 3.97
N ILE A 127 -7.13 -2.86 2.91
CA ILE A 127 -7.41 -4.31 2.94
C ILE A 127 -6.10 -5.06 3.24
N ASN A 128 -6.07 -5.79 4.36
CA ASN A 128 -4.89 -6.55 4.81
C ASN A 128 -4.94 -8.05 4.45
N ARG A 129 -6.03 -8.49 3.81
CA ARG A 129 -6.20 -9.85 3.31
C ARG A 129 -5.96 -9.86 1.81
N LEU A 130 -5.11 -10.79 1.35
CA LEU A 130 -4.96 -11.05 -0.08
C LEU A 130 -6.01 -12.08 -0.49
N ASP A 131 -7.15 -11.60 -0.99
CA ASP A 131 -8.19 -12.44 -1.58
C ASP A 131 -7.92 -12.72 -3.07
N ASP A 132 -8.79 -13.50 -3.71
CA ASP A 132 -8.63 -13.87 -5.12
C ASP A 132 -8.58 -12.65 -6.06
N ASN A 133 -9.27 -11.57 -5.71
CA ASN A 133 -9.31 -10.34 -6.49
C ASN A 133 -8.02 -9.52 -6.30
N GLY A 134 -7.50 -9.46 -5.07
CA GLY A 134 -6.18 -8.91 -4.76
C GLY A 134 -5.05 -9.67 -5.44
N ASP A 135 -5.13 -11.00 -5.43
CA ASP A 135 -4.18 -11.88 -6.11
C ASP A 135 -4.24 -11.71 -7.63
N ALA A 136 -5.44 -11.55 -8.22
CA ALA A 136 -5.59 -11.17 -9.63
C ALA A 136 -4.96 -9.79 -9.94
N GLY A 137 -5.16 -8.80 -9.07
CA GLY A 137 -4.53 -7.48 -9.19
C GLY A 137 -3.00 -7.52 -9.11
N LEU A 138 -2.45 -8.31 -8.17
CA LEU A 138 -1.00 -8.52 -8.07
C LEU A 138 -0.44 -9.18 -9.32
N ARG A 139 -1.12 -10.20 -9.85
CA ARG A 139 -0.72 -10.85 -11.11
C ARG A 139 -0.72 -9.85 -12.27
N HIS A 140 -1.77 -9.05 -12.39
CA HIS A 140 -1.87 -8.03 -13.44
C HIS A 140 -0.70 -7.03 -13.36
N PHE A 141 -0.33 -6.59 -12.14
CA PHE A 141 0.84 -5.75 -11.96
C PHE A 141 2.15 -6.43 -12.39
N LEU A 142 2.35 -7.69 -12.00
CA LEU A 142 3.55 -8.44 -12.36
C LEU A 142 3.70 -8.62 -13.88
N THR A 143 2.61 -8.91 -14.60
CA THR A 143 2.65 -9.13 -16.05
C THR A 143 2.73 -7.82 -16.82
N GLU A 144 1.80 -6.89 -16.60
CA GLU A 144 1.64 -5.70 -17.43
C GLU A 144 2.63 -4.58 -17.08
N VAL A 145 3.01 -4.46 -15.80
CA VAL A 145 3.89 -3.38 -15.33
C VAL A 145 5.34 -3.84 -15.24
N CYS A 146 5.57 -5.01 -14.62
CA CYS A 146 6.90 -5.53 -14.40
C CYS A 146 7.41 -6.43 -15.54
N ASN A 147 6.56 -6.81 -16.50
CA ASN A 147 6.91 -7.71 -17.60
C ASN A 147 7.49 -9.06 -17.11
N VAL A 148 6.98 -9.55 -15.98
CA VAL A 148 7.35 -10.87 -15.45
C VAL A 148 6.65 -11.93 -16.28
N LYS A 149 7.43 -12.69 -17.05
CA LYS A 149 6.91 -13.70 -17.98
C LYS A 149 6.69 -15.07 -17.34
N GLU A 150 7.49 -15.38 -16.32
CA GLU A 150 7.48 -16.70 -15.68
C GLU A 150 7.66 -16.56 -14.17
N TYR A 151 6.74 -17.19 -13.43
CA TYR A 151 6.87 -17.44 -12.00
C TYR A 151 6.15 -18.75 -11.67
N GLN A 152 6.52 -19.36 -10.54
CA GLN A 152 5.93 -20.62 -10.10
C GLN A 152 4.94 -20.33 -8.98
N MET A 153 3.70 -20.77 -9.16
CA MET A 153 2.74 -20.88 -8.08
C MET A 153 2.99 -22.21 -7.37
N LEU A 154 3.46 -22.14 -6.13
CA LEU A 154 3.55 -23.31 -5.28
C LEU A 154 2.14 -23.58 -4.73
N GLN A 155 1.58 -24.74 -5.04
CA GLN A 155 0.35 -25.18 -4.36
C GLN A 155 0.71 -25.52 -2.91
N HIS A 156 -0.04 -24.92 -1.98
CA HIS A 156 0.09 -25.16 -0.54
C HIS A 156 -0.71 -26.41 -0.12
#